data_AF-A0A535XL84-F1
#
_entry.id   AF-A0A535XL84-F1
#
_cell.length_a   1.000
_cell.length_b   1.000
_cell.length_c   1.000
_cell.angle_alpha   90.00
_cell.angle_beta   90.00
_cell.angle_gamma   90.00
#
_symmetry.space_group_name_H-M   'P 1'
#
loop_
_entity.id
_entity.type
_entity.pdbx_description
1 polymer ?
#
loop_
_entity_poly.entity_id
_entity_poly.type
_entity_poly.pdbx_seq_one_letter_code
_entity_poly.pdbx_strand_id
1 'polypeptide(L)' 'PTLNSALFANGLVDEVFLTIAPKLVGGEDPLTIIKGPRLPSTIHLELRSLVELEGELFLRYAVTPSPSGRGRG' A
#
# COMPACT_ATOMS: atom_id res chain seq x y z
N PRO A 1 8.64 -7.15 0.99
CA PRO A 1 9.26 -7.24 2.34
C PRO A 1 8.24 -7.73 3.39
N THR A 2 8.66 -8.51 4.40
CA THR A 2 7.79 -9.07 5.45
C THR A 2 7.43 -8.10 6.57
N LEU A 3 8.31 -7.14 6.88
CA LEU A 3 8.06 -6.09 7.87
C LEU A 3 6.79 -5.29 7.55
N ASN A 4 6.63 -4.87 6.30
CA ASN A 4 5.46 -4.10 5.87
C ASN A 4 4.16 -4.86 6.12
N SER A 5 4.15 -6.18 5.87
CA SER A 5 2.97 -7.04 6.15
C SER A 5 2.60 -7.01 7.62
N ALA A 6 3.58 -7.09 8.53
CA ALA A 6 3.34 -7.03 9.97
C ALA A 6 2.82 -5.64 10.43
N LEU A 7 3.38 -4.55 9.90
CA LEU A 7 2.94 -3.20 10.23
C LEU A 7 1.48 -2.95 9.81
N PHE A 8 1.13 -3.36 8.59
CA PHE A 8 -0.24 -3.27 8.08
C PHE A 8 -1.21 -4.15 8.84
N ALA A 9 -0.82 -5.39 9.18
CA ALA A 9 -1.67 -6.31 9.95
C ALA A 9 -1.99 -5.80 11.36
N ASN A 10 -1.12 -4.97 11.95
CA ASN A 10 -1.32 -4.36 13.26
C ASN A 10 -1.89 -2.93 13.21
N GLY A 11 -2.23 -2.42 12.02
CA GLY A 11 -2.77 -1.06 11.88
C GLY A 11 -1.79 0.04 12.27
N LEU A 12 -0.48 -0.20 12.12
CA LEU A 12 0.59 0.72 12.54
C LEU A 12 1.09 1.64 11.41
N VAL A 13 0.37 1.70 10.29
CA VAL A 13 0.77 2.49 9.12
C VAL A 13 -0.31 3.53 8.84
N ASP A 14 0.05 4.81 8.94
CA ASP A 14 -0.83 5.93 8.62
C ASP A 14 -0.65 6.43 7.19
N GLU A 15 0.57 6.39 6.67
CA GLU A 15 0.90 6.84 5.31
C GLU A 15 1.83 5.87 4.58
N VAL A 16 1.69 5.82 3.25
CA VAL A 16 2.52 5.03 2.34
C VAL A 16 3.12 5.94 1.28
N PHE A 17 4.44 5.90 1.17
CA PHE A 17 5.18 6.55 0.08
C PHE A 17 5.59 5.45 -0.92
N LEU A 18 5.12 5.58 -2.15
CA LEU A 18 5.38 4.63 -3.23
C LEU A 18 6.01 5.35 -4.42
N THR A 19 7.08 4.80 -4.97
CA THR A 19 7.66 5.25 -6.23
C THR A 19 7.36 4.24 -7.33
N ILE A 20 6.83 4.70 -8.46
CA ILE A 20 6.63 3.89 -9.67
C ILE A 20 7.61 4.36 -10.74
N ALA A 21 8.55 3.47 -11.09
CA ALA A 21 9.46 3.68 -12.23
C ALA A 21 8.86 3.10 -13.53
N PRO A 22 9.17 3.66 -14.70
CA PRO A 22 8.66 3.20 -15.99
C PRO A 22 9.42 1.96 -16.49
N LYS A 23 9.46 0.90 -15.69
CA LYS A 23 10.25 -0.32 -15.94
C LYS A 23 9.43 -1.57 -15.60
N LEU A 24 9.57 -2.61 -16.42
CA LEU A 24 8.94 -3.93 -16.21
C LEU A 24 10.05 -4.98 -16.09
N VAL A 25 10.06 -5.76 -15.00
CA VAL A 25 11.13 -6.73 -14.71
C VAL A 25 10.63 -8.19 -14.75
N GLY A 26 9.33 -8.45 -14.53
CA GLY A 26 8.78 -9.82 -14.51
C GLY A 26 9.37 -10.72 -13.40
N GLY A 27 9.05 -12.02 -13.41
CA GLY A 27 9.63 -13.03 -12.51
C GLY A 27 8.60 -14.01 -11.91
N GLU A 28 9.04 -15.20 -11.51
CA GLU A 28 8.18 -16.25 -10.91
C GLU A 28 7.77 -15.95 -9.46
N ASP A 29 8.62 -15.27 -8.68
CA ASP A 29 8.32 -14.73 -7.34
C ASP A 29 8.76 -13.25 -7.29
N PRO A 30 8.03 -12.34 -7.95
CA PRO A 30 8.45 -10.96 -8.06
C PRO A 30 8.48 -10.30 -6.68
N LEU A 31 9.46 -9.42 -6.45
CA LEU A 31 9.50 -8.60 -5.25
C LEU A 31 8.29 -7.64 -5.25
N THR A 32 7.42 -7.81 -4.27
CA THR A 32 6.24 -6.95 -4.05
C THR A 32 6.49 -5.95 -2.92
N ILE A 33 5.70 -4.88 -2.91
CA ILE A 33 5.72 -3.83 -1.86
C ILE A 33 5.33 -4.40 -0.48
N ILE A 34 4.47 -5.42 -0.46
CA ILE A 34 4.08 -6.19 0.72
C ILE A 34 4.27 -7.67 0.40
N LYS A 35 5.13 -8.35 1.16
CA LYS A 35 5.35 -9.82 1.08
C LYS A 35 4.99 -10.42 2.43
N GLY A 36 4.32 -11.56 2.49
CA GLY A 36 3.91 -12.18 3.75
C GLY A 36 2.50 -12.78 3.67
N PRO A 37 1.94 -13.20 4.82
CA PRO A 37 0.58 -13.70 4.90
C PRO A 37 -0.45 -12.70 4.35
N ARG A 38 -1.60 -13.22 3.95
CA ARG A 38 -2.74 -12.40 3.52
C ARG A 38 -3.12 -11.43 4.65
N LEU A 39 -3.33 -10.16 4.29
CA LEU A 39 -3.83 -9.14 5.22
C LEU A 39 -5.23 -9.53 5.73
N PRO A 40 -5.56 -9.23 7.00
CA PRO A 40 -6.84 -9.61 7.59
C PRO A 40 -8.05 -8.95 6.90
N SER A 41 -7.85 -7.79 6.29
CA SER A 41 -8.84 -7.10 5.46
C SER A 41 -8.17 -6.31 4.33
N THR A 42 -8.96 -5.87 3.35
CA THR A 42 -8.49 -4.92 2.33
C THR A 42 -8.15 -3.60 2.99
N ILE A 43 -6.95 -3.08 2.73
CA ILE A 43 -6.52 -1.76 3.20
C ILE A 43 -6.85 -0.75 2.11
N HIS A 44 -7.66 0.24 2.47
CA HIS A 44 -7.99 1.33 1.56
C HIS A 44 -6.95 2.43 1.67
N LEU A 45 -6.58 3.01 0.53
CA LEU A 45 -5.60 4.08 0.42
C LEU A 45 -6.25 5.29 -0.24
N GLU A 46 -6.01 6.47 0.31
CA GLU A 46 -6.44 7.74 -0.27
C GLU A 46 -5.21 8.50 -0.80
N LEU A 47 -5.21 8.86 -2.08
CA LEU A 47 -4.11 9.61 -2.68
C LEU A 47 -4.05 11.02 -2.08
N ARG A 48 -2.93 11.35 -1.44
CA ARG A 48 -2.66 12.67 -0.85
C ARG A 48 -1.86 13.57 -1.77
N SER A 49 -0.89 13.01 -2.50
CA SER A 49 -0.11 13.75 -3.49
C SER A 49 0.49 12.82 -4.54
N LEU A 50 0.67 13.36 -5.74
CA LEU A 50 1.36 12.76 -6.86
C LEU A 50 2.37 13.78 -7.38
N VAL A 51 3.64 13.41 -7.46
CA VAL A 51 4.68 14.19 -8.13
C VAL A 51 5.29 13.32 -9.22
N GLU A 52 5.37 13.86 -10.43
CA GLU A 52 6.20 13.30 -11.49
C GLU A 52 7.54 14.03 -11.47
N LEU A 53 8.63 13.25 -11.46
CA LEU A 53 9.98 13.77 -11.53
C LEU A 53 10.85 12.76 -12.28
N GLU A 54 11.48 13.22 -13.36
CA GLU A 54 12.40 12.41 -14.18
C GLU A 54 11.76 11.11 -14.72
N GLY A 55 10.46 11.14 -15.01
CA GLY A 55 9.71 9.99 -15.50
C GLY A 55 9.31 8.98 -14.42
N GLU A 56 9.66 9.22 -13.15
CA GLU A 56 9.17 8.45 -12.01
C GLU A 56 7.98 9.13 -11.35
N LEU A 57 7.07 8.33 -10.80
CA LEU A 57 5.91 8.83 -10.05
C LEU A 57 6.15 8.61 -8.56
N PHE A 58 6.14 9.69 -7.78
CA PHE A 58 6.21 9.70 -6.32
C PHE A 58 4.81 9.91 -5.75
N LEU A 59 4.26 8.87 -5.14
CA LEU A 59 2.91 8.86 -4.60
C LEU A 59 2.95 8.86 -3.07
N ARG A 60 2.09 9.68 -2.47
CA ARG A 60 1.81 9.66 -1.04
C ARG A 60 0.36 9.27 -0.83
N TYR A 61 0.12 8.21 -0.09
CA TYR A 61 -1.19 7.74 0.28
C TYR A 61 -1.39 7.81 1.79
N ALA A 62 -2.58 8.19 2.23
CA ALA A 62 -3.02 7.92 3.60
C ALA A 62 -3.75 6.59 3.66
N VAL A 63 -3.55 5.84 4.73
CA VAL A 63 -4.34 4.65 5.05
C VAL A 63 -5.69 5.10 5.57
N THR A 64 -6.77 4.71 4.89
CA THR A 64 -8.11 4.97 5.37
C THR A 64 -8.64 3.74 6.11
N PRO A 65 -9.31 3.92 7.25
CA PRO A 65 -10.04 2.84 7.87
C PRO A 65 -11.01 2.28 6.82
N SER A 66 -11.01 0.97 6.61
CA SER A 66 -12.10 0.32 5.88
C SER A 66 -13.40 0.82 6.50
N PRO A 67 -14.39 1.27 5.71
CA PRO A 67 -15.66 1.73 6.24
C PRO A 67 -16.20 0.59 7.10
N SER A 68 -16.06 0.74 8.41
CA SER A 68 -16.58 -0.21 9.37
C SER A 68 -18.07 -0.21 9.09
N GLY A 69 -18.63 -1.38 8.78
CA GLY A 69 -20.03 -1.52 8.44
C GLY A 69 -20.89 -0.88 9.52
N ARG A 70 -21.29 0.38 9.31
CA ARG A 70 -22.10 1.12 10.27
C ARG A 70 -23.55 0.82 9.93
N GLY A 71 -24.10 -0.14 10.67
CA GLY A 71 -25.52 -0.49 10.72
C GLY A 71 -25.81 -1.90 10.19
N ARG A 72 -26.68 -2.71 10.80
CA ARG A 72 -27.65 -2.56 11.88
C ARG A 72 -28.05 -3.96 12.37
N GLY A 73 -28.61 -4.04 13.58
CA GLY A 73 -29.62 -5.05 13.93
C GLY A 73 -29.10 -6.19 14.79
#